data_AF-A0A1V3SBU7-F1
#
_entry.id   AF-A0A1V3SBU7-F1
#
_cell.length_a   1.000
_cell.length_b   1.000
_cell.length_c   1.000
_cell.angle_alpha   90.00
_cell.angle_beta   90.00
_cell.angle_gamma   90.00
#
_symmetry.space_group_name_H-M   'P 1'
#
loop_
_entity.id
_entity.type
_entity.pdbx_description
1 polymer ?
#
loop_
_entity_poly.entity_id
_entity_poly.type
_entity_poly.pdbx_seq_one_letter_code
_entity_poly.pdbx_strand_id
1 'polypeptide(L)'
;MVLRQLNIAPRAALGFALIAVLVALLGVFALGQMSSIRDSEVAVETQWLPSIRGGDEIREWMLRIRTISLRMALDQDPKNVAVYRGQMDTRDKELSEKIAAYEKLVVTPEGKALYDQFKQTFAAYRTGIAQSFTLAEQGRRDELIKLLLVDMKTVVDGSGKQLNDLAELFSKQVSIESQKSQEHYANSRMIVSLFVVLAALATVALAMLLTRSIVKPLGEALNAAENVARGDLTRPIETHGNDEVSRLLKALAAMQQNLRETLQGISGSAAQLATAADELNAVTLDSTHSLQQQNNEIEQAATAVTEMTTAVEEVARNAVSTSDATRQSSESASLGQQRVSDTVDAIGALASDVQVTGGLVQSLANQSQDIGKVLDVIRAIAEQTNLLALNAAIEAARAGESGRGFAVVADEVRALAYRTQQSTQEIEQMVQGMRSGATQALDSMQASSSRAASTLAMAERAGDALQTITASVNEIHERNLVIASAAEEQAQVAREVDRNLVNIRDLSVRSASGADQTSASSHELSQLANSLRTMVQRFQV
;
A
#
# COMPACT_ATOMS: atom_id res chain seq x y z
N MET A 1 36.86 23.83 22.78
CA MET A 1 36.59 23.35 21.40
C MET A 1 37.73 22.50 20.84
N VAL A 2 39.01 22.86 21.03
CA VAL A 2 40.16 22.13 20.42
C VAL A 2 40.26 20.65 20.82
N LEU A 3 39.99 20.30 22.09
CA LEU A 3 40.05 18.92 22.57
C LEU A 3 39.03 17.97 21.88
N ARG A 4 37.90 18.50 21.38
CA ARG A 4 36.80 17.72 20.75
C ARG A 4 37.04 17.32 19.29
N GLN A 5 38.25 17.56 18.79
CA GLN A 5 38.70 17.09 17.48
C GLN A 5 39.32 15.68 17.53
N LEU A 6 39.74 15.23 18.71
CA LEU A 6 40.30 13.90 18.94
C LEU A 6 39.25 12.97 19.54
N ASN A 7 39.30 11.69 19.19
CA ASN A 7 38.51 10.63 19.82
C ASN A 7 38.77 10.53 21.34
N ILE A 8 37.84 9.92 22.07
CA ILE A 8 37.93 9.79 23.54
C ILE A 8 39.21 9.08 23.97
N ALA A 9 39.54 7.96 23.32
CA ALA A 9 40.70 7.13 23.66
C ALA A 9 42.04 7.88 23.56
N PRO A 10 42.43 8.50 22.42
CA PRO A 10 43.69 9.25 22.34
C PRO A 10 43.71 10.47 23.26
N ARG A 11 42.57 11.12 23.50
CA ARG A 11 42.47 12.24 24.43
C ARG A 11 42.73 11.82 25.88
N ALA A 12 42.13 10.72 26.33
CA ALA A 12 42.35 10.17 27.66
C ALA A 12 43.79 9.65 27.81
N ALA A 13 44.30 8.95 26.80
CA ALA A 13 45.67 8.44 26.80
C ALA A 13 46.72 9.55 26.97
N LEU A 14 46.59 10.67 26.26
CA LEU A 14 47.49 11.82 26.43
C LEU A 14 47.45 12.40 27.86
N GLY A 15 46.26 12.49 28.46
CA GLY A 15 46.10 12.97 29.83
C GLY A 15 46.72 12.05 30.88
N PHE A 16 46.46 10.75 30.78
CA PHE A 16 47.03 9.75 31.70
C PHE A 16 48.54 9.58 31.49
N ALA A 17 49.04 9.65 30.25
CA ALA A 17 50.47 9.57 29.95
C ALA A 17 51.24 10.73 30.61
N LEU A 18 50.71 11.95 30.59
CA LEU A 18 51.31 13.11 31.26
C LEU A 18 51.48 12.87 32.77
N ILE A 19 50.43 12.36 33.43
CA ILE A 19 50.47 12.06 34.88
C ILE A 19 51.45 10.92 35.17
N ALA A 20 51.45 9.86 34.35
CA ALA A 20 52.36 8.73 34.51
C ALA A 20 53.84 9.15 34.38
N VAL A 21 54.17 10.00 33.40
CA VAL A 21 55.52 10.56 33.24
C VAL A 21 55.92 11.40 34.46
N LEU A 22 55.02 12.23 34.98
CA LEU A 22 55.28 13.07 36.15
C LEU A 22 55.56 12.23 37.40
N VAL A 23 54.78 11.15 37.62
CA VAL A 23 54.99 10.20 38.73
C VAL A 23 56.29 9.42 38.57
N ALA A 24 56.62 8.99 37.34
CA ALA A 24 57.88 8.29 37.07
C ALA A 24 59.11 9.19 37.35
N LEU A 25 59.07 10.44 36.90
CA LEU A 25 60.13 11.43 37.17
C LEU A 25 60.29 11.69 38.68
N LEU A 26 59.18 11.81 39.41
CA LEU A 26 59.20 11.94 40.87
C LEU A 26 59.85 10.72 41.54
N GLY A 27 59.51 9.51 41.10
CA GLY A 27 60.07 8.27 41.63
C GLY A 27 61.59 8.18 41.44
N VAL A 28 62.08 8.47 40.24
CA VAL A 28 63.52 8.49 39.93
C VAL A 28 64.25 9.54 40.78
N PHE A 29 63.67 10.74 40.90
CA PHE A 29 64.25 11.82 41.71
C PHE A 29 64.34 11.43 43.20
N ALA A 30 63.28 10.86 43.77
CA ALA A 30 63.24 10.45 45.18
C ALA A 30 64.27 9.36 45.50
N LEU A 31 64.42 8.37 44.62
CA LEU A 31 65.43 7.31 44.76
C LEU A 31 66.86 7.87 44.73
N GLY A 32 67.14 8.81 43.84
CA GLY A 32 68.46 9.46 43.74
C GLY A 32 68.85 10.19 45.02
N GLN A 33 67.92 10.94 45.62
CA GLN A 33 68.19 11.65 46.86
C GLN A 33 68.33 10.74 48.08
N MET A 34 67.55 9.66 48.15
CA MET A 34 67.73 8.65 49.21
C MET A 34 69.13 8.04 49.17
N SER A 35 69.69 7.83 47.98
CA SER A 35 71.08 7.36 47.83
C SER A 35 72.08 8.35 48.45
N SER A 36 71.96 9.65 48.17
CA SER A 36 72.88 10.67 48.69
C SER A 36 72.82 10.81 50.22
N ILE A 37 71.63 10.69 50.82
CA ILE A 37 71.45 10.66 52.27
C ILE A 37 72.16 9.42 52.86
N ARG A 38 71.98 8.25 52.22
CA ARG A 38 72.61 7.00 52.65
C ARG A 38 74.14 7.06 52.57
N ASP A 39 74.69 7.67 51.53
CA ASP A 39 76.15 7.81 51.38
C ASP A 39 76.77 8.64 52.52
N SER A 40 76.09 9.72 52.93
CA SER A 40 76.52 10.58 54.05
C SER A 40 76.46 9.83 55.40
N GLU A 41 75.42 9.02 55.60
CA GLU A 41 75.26 8.19 56.79
C GLU A 41 76.36 7.11 56.90
N VAL A 42 76.63 6.40 55.79
CA VAL A 42 77.69 5.37 55.72
C VAL A 42 79.06 5.98 56.02
N ALA A 43 79.34 7.19 55.55
CA ALA A 43 80.60 7.89 55.85
C ALA A 43 80.77 8.15 57.37
N VAL A 44 79.70 8.57 58.06
CA VAL A 44 79.73 8.75 59.53
C VAL A 44 79.96 7.43 60.26
N GLU A 45 79.24 6.37 59.86
CA GLU A 45 79.28 5.06 60.51
C GLU A 45 80.62 4.36 60.35
N THR A 46 81.18 4.37 59.13
CA THR A 46 82.34 3.54 58.77
C THR A 46 83.67 4.28 58.78
N GLN A 47 83.67 5.61 58.60
CA GLN A 47 84.88 6.40 58.54
C GLN A 47 85.07 7.24 59.81
N TRP A 48 84.15 8.13 60.13
CA TRP A 48 84.41 9.18 61.11
C TRP A 48 84.27 8.72 62.57
N LEU A 49 83.23 7.94 62.89
CA LEU A 49 83.00 7.46 64.26
C LEU A 49 84.09 6.47 64.73
N PRO A 50 84.57 5.52 63.89
CA PRO A 50 85.71 4.68 64.23
C PRO A 50 87.00 5.48 64.43
N SER A 51 87.24 6.55 63.66
CA SER A 51 88.42 7.41 63.87
C SER A 51 88.38 8.11 65.23
N ILE A 52 87.23 8.63 65.67
CA ILE A 52 87.12 9.22 67.01
C ILE A 52 87.41 8.16 68.09
N ARG A 53 86.75 7.00 68.00
CA ARG A 53 86.91 5.90 68.98
C ARG A 53 88.35 5.37 69.02
N GLY A 54 89.02 5.24 67.87
CA GLY A 54 90.40 4.76 67.80
C GLY A 54 91.39 5.67 68.53
N GLY A 55 91.20 6.99 68.44
CA GLY A 55 92.01 7.96 69.18
C GLY A 55 91.81 7.85 70.71
N ASP A 56 90.56 7.67 71.15
CA ASP A 56 90.23 7.47 72.57
C ASP A 56 90.82 6.16 73.11
N GLU A 57 90.75 5.06 72.36
CA GLU A 57 91.36 3.78 72.74
C GLU A 57 92.88 3.92 72.94
N ILE A 58 93.59 4.59 72.02
CA ILE A 58 95.04 4.85 72.14
C ILE A 58 95.34 5.62 73.43
N ARG A 59 94.55 6.66 73.73
CA ARG A 59 94.71 7.43 74.97
C ARG A 59 94.51 6.57 76.19
N GLU A 60 93.50 5.71 76.20
CA GLU A 60 93.22 4.79 77.30
C GLU A 60 94.43 3.87 77.57
N TRP A 61 95.00 3.28 76.52
CA TRP A 61 96.19 2.43 76.64
C TRP A 61 97.42 3.20 77.12
N MET A 62 97.64 4.43 76.64
CA MET A 62 98.72 5.29 77.15
C MET A 62 98.53 5.63 78.64
N LEU A 63 97.29 5.88 79.10
CA LEU A 63 96.99 6.11 80.51
C LEU A 63 97.26 4.85 81.36
N ARG A 64 96.92 3.66 80.85
CA ARG A 64 97.23 2.38 81.51
C ARG A 64 98.75 2.18 81.65
N ILE A 65 99.52 2.44 80.59
CA ILE A 65 101.00 2.41 80.62
C ILE A 65 101.54 3.40 81.64
N ARG A 66 101.06 4.65 81.64
CA ARG A 66 101.49 5.67 82.60
C ARG A 66 101.15 5.28 84.04
N THR A 67 100.05 4.59 84.26
CA THR A 67 99.67 4.08 85.58
C THR A 67 100.66 3.01 86.06
N ILE A 68 101.09 2.10 85.16
CA ILE A 68 102.10 1.08 85.47
C ILE A 68 103.44 1.73 85.80
N SER A 69 103.91 2.69 84.98
CA SER A 69 105.22 3.34 85.20
C SER A 69 105.25 4.15 86.50
N LEU A 70 104.17 4.85 86.85
CA LEU A 70 104.06 5.55 88.14
C LEU A 70 103.98 4.59 89.32
N ARG A 71 103.24 3.47 89.19
CA ARG A 71 103.17 2.44 90.24
C ARG A 71 104.55 1.82 90.49
N MET A 72 105.31 1.54 89.44
CA MET A 72 106.69 1.06 89.52
C MET A 72 107.59 2.05 90.29
N ALA A 73 107.44 3.36 90.07
CA ALA A 73 108.24 4.37 90.79
C ALA A 73 107.91 4.48 92.30
N LEU A 74 106.70 4.05 92.69
CA LEU A 74 106.24 4.05 94.09
C LEU A 74 106.60 2.74 94.83
N ASP A 75 106.74 1.64 94.12
CA ASP A 75 107.09 0.33 94.67
C ASP A 75 108.54 0.31 95.18
N GLN A 76 108.75 -0.16 96.41
CA GLN A 76 110.06 -0.16 97.07
C GLN A 76 110.82 -1.47 96.90
N ASP A 77 110.19 -2.53 96.38
CA ASP A 77 110.84 -3.83 96.19
C ASP A 77 111.46 -3.93 94.78
N PRO A 78 112.80 -3.99 94.65
CA PRO A 78 113.46 -4.14 93.35
C PRO A 78 113.06 -5.40 92.59
N LYS A 79 112.58 -6.45 93.28
CA LYS A 79 112.13 -7.70 92.63
C LYS A 79 110.87 -7.51 91.80
N ASN A 80 110.06 -6.50 92.10
CA ASN A 80 108.80 -6.24 91.40
C ASN A 80 108.99 -5.54 90.05
N VAL A 81 110.17 -4.99 89.75
CA VAL A 81 110.45 -4.32 88.46
C VAL A 81 110.23 -5.26 87.27
N ALA A 82 110.57 -6.54 87.40
CA ALA A 82 110.34 -7.55 86.36
C ALA A 82 108.85 -7.79 86.08
N VAL A 83 108.00 -7.73 87.12
CA VAL A 83 106.54 -7.87 87.00
C VAL A 83 105.96 -6.68 86.24
N TYR A 84 106.37 -5.45 86.58
CA TYR A 84 105.95 -4.26 85.85
C TYR A 84 106.41 -4.27 84.40
N ARG A 85 107.60 -4.82 84.11
CA ARG A 85 108.08 -4.95 82.73
C ARG A 85 107.21 -5.91 81.92
N GLY A 86 106.86 -7.09 82.45
CA GLY A 86 105.96 -8.01 81.75
C GLY A 86 104.56 -7.42 81.50
N GLN A 87 104.02 -6.66 82.46
CA GLN A 87 102.78 -5.91 82.26
C GLN A 87 102.93 -4.85 81.17
N MET A 88 104.04 -4.11 81.18
CA MET A 88 104.33 -3.08 80.18
C MET A 88 104.45 -3.66 78.78
N ASP A 89 105.19 -4.75 78.59
CA ASP A 89 105.39 -5.37 77.28
C ASP A 89 104.06 -5.81 76.65
N THR A 90 103.14 -6.33 77.47
CA THR A 90 101.79 -6.69 77.03
C THR A 90 101.00 -5.46 76.57
N ARG A 91 101.02 -4.38 77.37
CA ARG A 91 100.31 -3.13 77.07
C ARG A 91 100.91 -2.37 75.88
N ASP A 92 102.23 -2.39 75.72
CA ASP A 92 102.92 -1.76 74.60
C ASP A 92 102.62 -2.49 73.28
N LYS A 93 102.49 -3.83 73.32
CA LYS A 93 102.04 -4.61 72.16
C LYS A 93 100.60 -4.24 71.76
N GLU A 94 99.67 -4.22 72.72
CA GLU A 94 98.27 -3.84 72.45
C GLU A 94 98.16 -2.39 71.95
N LEU A 95 98.90 -1.46 72.56
CA LEU A 95 98.95 -0.07 72.10
C LEU A 95 99.51 0.03 70.67
N SER A 96 100.55 -0.74 70.34
CA SER A 96 101.13 -0.78 68.99
C SER A 96 100.11 -1.30 67.96
N GLU A 97 99.35 -2.33 68.30
CA GLU A 97 98.26 -2.85 67.45
C GLU A 97 97.15 -1.80 67.23
N LYS A 98 96.76 -1.08 68.29
CA LYS A 98 95.77 0.00 68.20
C LYS A 98 96.25 1.19 67.38
N ILE A 99 97.52 1.58 67.52
CA ILE A 99 98.14 2.64 66.70
C ILE A 99 98.16 2.23 65.22
N ALA A 100 98.56 0.99 64.91
CA ALA A 100 98.56 0.49 63.53
C ALA A 100 97.15 0.41 62.91
N ALA A 101 96.14 0.05 63.72
CA ALA A 101 94.75 0.08 63.28
C ALA A 101 94.24 1.51 63.04
N TYR A 102 94.60 2.43 63.95
CA TYR A 102 94.19 3.83 63.88
C TYR A 102 94.79 4.57 62.68
N GLU A 103 96.03 4.27 62.30
CA GLU A 103 96.67 4.85 61.10
C GLU A 103 95.81 4.66 59.84
N LYS A 104 95.11 3.53 59.70
CA LYS A 104 94.23 3.24 58.56
C LYS A 104 92.95 4.07 58.55
N LEU A 105 92.54 4.58 59.71
CA LEU A 105 91.35 5.40 59.89
C LEU A 105 91.63 6.90 59.68
N VAL A 106 92.90 7.29 59.63
CA VAL A 106 93.34 8.67 59.40
C VAL A 106 93.53 8.90 57.90
N VAL A 107 92.45 9.22 57.20
CA VAL A 107 92.45 9.39 55.74
C VAL A 107 92.59 10.83 55.25
N THR A 108 92.25 11.81 56.10
CA THR A 108 92.28 13.23 55.71
C THR A 108 93.71 13.80 55.72
N PRO A 109 94.05 14.74 54.83
CA PRO A 109 95.38 15.36 54.82
C PRO A 109 95.73 16.02 56.16
N GLU A 110 94.78 16.75 56.74
CA GLU A 110 94.91 17.41 58.05
C GLU A 110 95.04 16.38 59.19
N GLY A 111 94.25 15.31 59.15
CA GLY A 111 94.35 14.21 60.11
C GLY A 111 95.69 13.51 60.05
N LYS A 112 96.23 13.23 58.85
CA LYS A 112 97.54 12.61 58.68
C LYS A 112 98.65 13.47 59.29
N ALA A 113 98.61 14.78 59.07
CA ALA A 113 99.59 15.71 59.65
C ALA A 113 99.55 15.70 61.19
N LEU A 114 98.36 15.73 61.80
CA LEU A 114 98.21 15.64 63.26
C LEU A 114 98.63 14.27 63.81
N TYR A 115 98.33 13.19 63.09
CA TYR A 115 98.73 11.84 63.45
C TYR A 115 100.25 11.63 63.36
N ASP A 116 100.92 12.23 62.37
CA ASP A 116 102.38 12.21 62.28
C ASP A 116 103.05 12.98 63.43
N GLN A 117 102.48 14.11 63.85
CA GLN A 117 102.93 14.82 65.06
C GLN A 117 102.74 13.97 66.32
N PHE A 118 101.61 13.27 66.43
CA PHE A 118 101.36 12.30 67.49
C PHE A 118 102.39 11.17 67.47
N LYS A 119 102.68 10.57 66.32
CA LYS A 119 103.71 9.52 66.16
C LYS A 119 105.08 9.97 66.63
N GLN A 120 105.49 11.19 66.30
CA GLN A 120 106.78 11.74 66.73
C GLN A 120 106.83 11.88 68.26
N THR A 121 105.75 12.42 68.86
CA THR A 121 105.64 12.60 70.31
C THR A 121 105.54 11.25 71.03
N PHE A 122 104.85 10.28 70.42
CA PHE A 122 104.72 8.92 70.91
C PHE A 122 106.05 8.16 70.89
N ALA A 123 106.91 8.40 69.90
CA ALA A 123 108.26 7.84 69.90
C ALA A 123 109.08 8.35 71.10
N ALA A 124 109.00 9.67 71.40
CA ALA A 124 109.61 10.23 72.61
C ALA A 124 109.00 9.66 73.89
N TYR A 125 107.68 9.41 73.91
CA TYR A 125 106.99 8.77 75.01
C TYR A 125 107.52 7.35 75.27
N ARG A 126 107.64 6.52 74.22
CA ARG A 126 108.20 5.16 74.35
C ARG A 126 109.63 5.17 74.85
N THR A 127 110.47 6.08 74.34
CA THR A 127 111.85 6.25 74.81
C THR A 127 111.89 6.61 76.30
N GLY A 128 111.05 7.55 76.75
CA GLY A 128 110.95 7.92 78.16
C GLY A 128 110.48 6.77 79.05
N ILE A 129 109.50 5.97 78.59
CA ILE A 129 109.08 4.78 79.33
C ILE A 129 110.20 3.73 79.39
N ALA A 130 110.89 3.46 78.28
CA ALA A 130 112.02 2.52 78.28
C ALA A 130 113.13 2.97 79.24
N GLN A 131 113.47 4.27 79.25
CA GLN A 131 114.44 4.83 80.18
C GLN A 131 113.98 4.75 81.65
N SER A 132 112.69 4.88 81.92
CA SER A 132 112.13 4.71 83.27
C SER A 132 112.39 3.30 83.83
N PHE A 133 112.29 2.30 82.95
CA PHE A 133 112.57 0.91 83.28
C PHE A 133 114.06 0.65 83.52
N THR A 134 114.95 1.30 82.75
CA THR A 134 116.40 1.25 82.99
C THR A 134 116.78 1.90 84.33
N LEU A 135 116.19 3.04 84.68
CA LEU A 135 116.44 3.72 85.96
C LEU A 135 115.92 2.92 87.15
N ALA A 136 114.78 2.24 86.99
CA ALA A 136 114.21 1.34 88.00
C ALA A 136 115.14 0.14 88.30
N GLU A 137 115.70 -0.49 87.26
CA GLU A 137 116.65 -1.61 87.42
C GLU A 137 117.98 -1.18 88.06
N GLN A 138 118.42 0.06 87.81
CA GLN A 138 119.62 0.64 88.41
C GLN A 138 119.41 1.14 89.83
N GLY A 139 118.18 1.10 90.38
CA GLY A 139 117.85 1.61 91.70
C GLY A 139 117.90 3.15 91.83
N ARG A 140 117.94 3.89 90.72
CA ARG A 140 118.06 5.37 90.68
C ARG A 140 116.70 6.03 90.81
N ARG A 141 116.11 5.96 92.00
CA ARG A 141 114.71 6.34 92.25
C ARG A 141 114.40 7.83 92.02
N ASP A 142 115.24 8.74 92.50
CA ASP A 142 114.98 10.18 92.37
C ASP A 142 114.98 10.61 90.89
N GLU A 143 115.84 10.00 90.09
CA GLU A 143 115.90 10.23 88.65
C GLU A 143 114.73 9.60 87.91
N LEU A 144 114.25 8.43 88.34
CA LEU A 144 113.02 7.80 87.83
C LEU A 144 111.80 8.70 88.08
N ILE A 145 111.66 9.21 89.29
CA ILE A 145 110.56 10.11 89.67
C ILE A 145 110.64 11.40 88.87
N LYS A 146 111.83 12.00 88.74
CA LYS A 146 112.04 13.20 87.92
C LYS A 146 111.68 12.94 86.45
N LEU A 147 112.11 11.82 85.87
CA LEU A 147 111.79 11.46 84.50
C LEU A 147 110.28 11.37 84.28
N LEU A 148 109.56 10.61 85.11
CA LEU A 148 108.13 10.35 84.93
C LEU A 148 107.23 11.55 85.24
N LEU A 149 107.57 12.34 86.27
CA LEU A 149 106.73 13.46 86.74
C LEU A 149 107.10 14.80 86.12
N VAL A 150 108.36 15.02 85.75
CA VAL A 150 108.86 16.31 85.24
C VAL A 150 109.23 16.19 83.76
N ASP A 151 110.21 15.38 83.42
CA ASP A 151 110.81 15.40 82.06
C ASP A 151 109.82 14.85 81.00
N MET A 152 109.03 13.83 81.35
CA MET A 152 108.01 13.26 80.48
C MET A 152 106.68 14.02 80.48
N LYS A 153 106.50 15.04 81.34
CA LYS A 153 105.23 15.77 81.45
C LYS A 153 104.82 16.37 80.10
N THR A 154 105.73 17.11 79.47
CA THR A 154 105.48 17.77 78.18
C THR A 154 105.13 16.79 77.06
N VAL A 155 105.76 15.61 77.06
CA VAL A 155 105.51 14.56 76.06
C VAL A 155 104.13 13.93 76.24
N VAL A 156 103.71 13.72 77.50
CA VAL A 156 102.38 13.16 77.80
C VAL A 156 101.26 14.17 77.56
N ASP A 157 101.44 15.41 78.02
CA ASP A 157 100.45 16.47 77.78
C ASP A 157 100.33 16.76 76.26
N GLY A 158 101.47 16.74 75.54
CA GLY A 158 101.51 16.92 74.09
C GLY A 158 100.80 15.81 73.31
N SER A 159 101.07 14.55 73.62
CA SER A 159 100.40 13.40 72.98
C SER A 159 98.92 13.33 73.30
N GLY A 160 98.52 13.67 74.53
CA GLY A 160 97.11 13.81 74.90
C GLY A 160 96.40 14.92 74.10
N LYS A 161 97.04 16.08 73.96
CA LYS A 161 96.51 17.19 73.15
C LYS A 161 96.39 16.81 71.67
N GLN A 162 97.41 16.20 71.07
CA GLN A 162 97.37 15.80 69.65
C GLN A 162 96.26 14.78 69.35
N LEU A 163 96.00 13.84 70.27
CA LEU A 163 94.85 12.93 70.15
C LEU A 163 93.51 13.68 70.30
N ASN A 164 93.44 14.74 71.12
CA ASN A 164 92.25 15.59 71.22
C ASN A 164 92.02 16.39 69.93
N ASP A 165 93.07 16.98 69.37
CA ASP A 165 93.00 17.76 68.13
C ASP A 165 92.52 16.86 66.96
N LEU A 166 92.95 15.58 66.93
CA LEU A 166 92.43 14.57 66.01
C LEU A 166 90.94 14.25 66.25
N ALA A 167 90.54 14.05 67.50
CA ALA A 167 89.14 13.78 67.84
C ALA A 167 88.22 14.96 67.49
N GLU A 168 88.68 16.20 67.69
CA GLU A 168 87.97 17.42 67.32
C GLU A 168 87.82 17.55 65.79
N LEU A 169 88.89 17.27 65.04
CA LEU A 169 88.85 17.24 63.57
C LEU A 169 87.80 16.24 63.05
N PHE A 170 87.81 15.01 63.56
CA PHE A 170 86.86 14.00 63.12
C PHE A 170 85.42 14.29 63.60
N SER A 171 85.24 14.85 64.79
CA SER A 171 83.95 15.34 65.29
C SER A 171 83.36 16.46 64.40
N LYS A 172 84.21 17.38 63.93
CA LYS A 172 83.83 18.39 62.95
C LYS A 172 83.40 17.75 61.63
N GLN A 173 84.08 16.70 61.18
CA GLN A 173 83.73 15.99 59.95
C GLN A 173 82.41 15.22 60.06
N VAL A 174 82.11 14.60 61.21
CA VAL A 174 80.78 14.04 61.51
C VAL A 174 79.70 15.11 61.39
N SER A 175 79.95 16.31 61.93
CA SER A 175 79.00 17.41 61.88
C SER A 175 78.74 17.90 60.45
N ILE A 176 79.79 17.96 59.61
CA ILE A 176 79.68 18.32 58.19
C ILE A 176 78.84 17.29 57.43
N GLU A 177 79.11 16.00 57.57
CA GLU A 177 78.35 14.95 56.88
C GLU A 177 76.90 14.87 57.40
N SER A 178 76.68 15.10 58.70
CA SER A 178 75.34 15.22 59.27
C SER A 178 74.58 16.43 58.72
N GLN A 179 75.24 17.59 58.54
CA GLN A 179 74.62 18.78 57.98
C GLN A 179 74.25 18.58 56.51
N LYS A 180 75.15 18.01 55.69
CA LYS A 180 74.85 17.64 54.30
C LYS A 180 73.64 16.72 54.22
N SER A 181 73.58 15.69 55.05
CA SER A 181 72.44 14.76 55.11
C SER A 181 71.12 15.48 55.44
N GLN A 182 71.13 16.42 56.39
CA GLN A 182 69.96 17.24 56.72
C GLN A 182 69.54 18.16 55.56
N GLU A 183 70.48 18.79 54.87
CA GLU A 183 70.20 19.62 53.69
C GLU A 183 69.61 18.80 52.53
N HIS A 184 70.18 17.62 52.26
CA HIS A 184 69.63 16.68 51.27
C HIS A 184 68.21 16.24 51.65
N TYR A 185 67.96 15.93 52.92
CA TYR A 185 66.62 15.57 53.39
C TYR A 185 65.61 16.72 53.22
N ALA A 186 65.97 17.95 53.61
CA ALA A 186 65.10 19.11 53.52
C ALA A 186 64.74 19.45 52.07
N ASN A 187 65.75 19.49 51.18
CA ASN A 187 65.55 19.73 49.75
C ASN A 187 64.70 18.64 49.09
N SER A 188 64.93 17.38 49.46
CA SER A 188 64.13 16.25 48.96
C SER A 188 62.68 16.36 49.37
N ARG A 189 62.41 16.67 50.65
CA ARG A 189 61.06 16.86 51.16
C ARG A 189 60.32 17.98 50.43
N MET A 190 60.97 19.11 50.18
CA MET A 190 60.38 20.23 49.46
C MET A 190 60.02 19.85 48.01
N ILE A 191 60.95 19.27 47.27
CA ILE A 191 60.75 18.91 45.86
C ILE A 191 59.68 17.82 45.74
N VAL A 192 59.72 16.77 46.57
CA VAL A 192 58.69 15.73 46.57
C VAL A 192 57.31 16.31 46.86
N SER A 193 57.19 17.21 47.84
CA SER A 193 55.91 17.86 48.16
C SER A 193 55.38 18.70 47.00
N LEU A 194 56.25 19.43 46.29
CA LEU A 194 55.88 20.21 45.10
C LEU A 194 55.33 19.31 43.98
N PHE A 195 56.01 18.20 43.66
CA PHE A 195 55.55 17.26 42.64
C PHE A 195 54.22 16.59 43.00
N VAL A 196 54.00 16.27 44.28
CA VAL A 196 52.71 15.73 44.78
C VAL A 196 51.57 16.73 44.54
N VAL A 197 51.79 18.01 44.86
CA VAL A 197 50.78 19.07 44.64
C VAL A 197 50.51 19.27 43.14
N LEU A 198 51.56 19.31 42.31
CA LEU A 198 51.42 19.44 40.86
C LEU A 198 50.68 18.24 40.25
N ALA A 199 50.98 17.02 40.69
CA ALA A 199 50.29 15.81 40.25
C ALA A 199 48.79 15.86 40.62
N ALA A 200 48.46 16.30 41.83
CA ALA A 200 47.08 16.46 42.27
C ALA A 200 46.32 17.50 41.44
N LEU A 201 46.92 18.68 41.20
CA LEU A 201 46.32 19.73 40.37
C LEU A 201 46.12 19.28 38.92
N ALA A 202 47.11 18.60 38.32
CA ALA A 202 46.99 18.05 36.98
C ALA A 202 45.87 17.01 36.88
N THR A 203 45.71 16.16 37.90
CA THR A 203 44.64 15.16 37.98
C THR A 203 43.26 15.81 38.05
N VAL A 204 43.08 16.83 38.90
CA VAL A 204 41.82 17.59 39.00
C VAL A 204 41.50 18.32 37.69
N ALA A 205 42.48 18.97 37.08
CA ALA A 205 42.31 19.66 35.80
C ALA A 205 41.90 18.67 34.69
N LEU A 206 42.55 17.50 34.61
CA LEU A 206 42.21 16.46 33.64
C LEU A 206 40.78 15.93 33.87
N ALA A 207 40.39 15.69 35.13
CA ALA A 207 39.04 15.25 35.48
C ALA A 207 37.98 16.27 35.04
N MET A 208 38.21 17.57 35.27
CA MET A 208 37.29 18.63 34.83
C MET A 208 37.20 18.71 33.30
N LEU A 209 38.32 18.58 32.58
CA LEU A 209 38.36 18.60 31.12
C LEU A 209 37.64 17.40 30.49
N LEU A 210 37.87 16.19 31.01
CA LEU A 210 37.18 14.98 30.54
C LEU A 210 35.68 15.05 30.86
N THR A 211 35.29 15.51 32.06
CA THR A 211 33.88 15.68 32.44
C THR A 211 33.17 16.64 31.49
N ARG A 212 33.73 17.83 31.25
CA ARG A 212 33.11 18.81 30.33
C ARG A 212 33.08 18.34 28.87
N SER A 213 34.05 17.53 28.45
CA SER A 213 34.20 17.15 27.05
C SER A 213 33.56 15.81 26.67
N ILE A 214 33.18 14.99 27.66
CA ILE A 214 32.53 13.67 27.47
C ILE A 214 31.15 13.65 28.12
N VAL A 215 31.07 13.92 29.44
CA VAL A 215 29.83 13.75 30.22
C VAL A 215 28.74 14.72 29.77
N LYS A 216 29.09 16.01 29.54
CA LYS A 216 28.10 17.00 29.11
C LYS A 216 27.49 16.67 27.72
N PRO A 217 28.28 16.41 26.65
CA PRO A 217 27.71 16.01 25.36
C PRO A 217 26.96 14.68 25.38
N LEU A 218 27.35 13.72 26.24
CA LEU A 218 26.58 12.49 26.44
C LEU A 218 25.21 12.79 27.09
N GLY A 219 25.16 13.73 28.03
CA GLY A 219 23.89 14.22 28.59
C GLY A 219 23.00 14.90 27.54
N GLU A 220 23.58 15.62 26.59
CA GLU A 220 22.85 16.20 25.44
C GLU A 220 22.28 15.09 24.54
N ALA A 221 23.08 14.05 24.24
CA ALA A 221 22.63 12.90 23.45
C ALA A 221 21.50 12.12 24.16
N LEU A 222 21.60 11.93 25.48
CA LEU A 222 20.55 11.30 26.29
C LEU A 222 19.26 12.12 26.24
N ASN A 223 19.32 13.43 26.49
CA ASN A 223 18.15 14.30 26.42
C ASN A 223 17.50 14.28 25.02
N ALA A 224 18.31 14.27 23.96
CA ALA A 224 17.82 14.16 22.60
C ALA A 224 17.07 12.84 22.37
N ALA A 225 17.63 11.71 22.81
CA ALA A 225 16.97 10.41 22.74
C ALA A 225 15.68 10.36 23.57
N GLU A 226 15.67 10.94 24.77
CA GLU A 226 14.47 11.03 25.62
C GLU A 226 13.37 11.91 25.03
N ASN A 227 13.72 12.98 24.31
CA ASN A 227 12.74 13.80 23.59
C ASN A 227 12.11 13.01 22.44
N VAL A 228 12.94 12.35 21.62
CA VAL A 228 12.46 11.48 20.54
C VAL A 228 11.58 10.36 21.09
N ALA A 229 11.96 9.71 22.19
CA ALA A 229 11.17 8.64 22.82
C ALA A 229 9.82 9.13 23.37
N ARG A 230 9.74 10.39 23.81
CA ARG A 230 8.47 11.03 24.22
C ARG A 230 7.65 11.55 23.04
N GLY A 231 8.19 11.47 21.83
CA GLY A 231 7.55 11.93 20.60
C GLY A 231 7.75 13.42 20.31
N ASP A 232 8.62 14.14 21.03
CA ASP A 232 8.98 15.52 20.70
C ASP A 232 10.15 15.54 19.71
N LEU A 233 9.84 15.84 18.45
CA LEU A 233 10.80 15.94 17.35
C LEU A 233 11.07 17.40 16.97
N THR A 234 10.47 18.38 17.66
CA THR A 234 10.49 19.81 17.29
C THR A 234 11.86 20.47 17.48
N ARG A 235 12.65 19.95 18.43
CA ARG A 235 13.96 20.51 18.79
C ARG A 235 15.06 19.90 17.94
N PRO A 236 15.81 20.70 17.13
CA PRO A 236 16.91 20.19 16.35
C PRO A 236 18.04 19.71 17.28
N ILE A 237 18.62 18.55 16.95
CA ILE A 237 19.76 18.00 17.68
C ILE A 237 21.03 18.69 17.17
N GLU A 238 21.61 19.57 17.98
CA GLU A 238 22.83 20.28 17.63
C GLU A 238 24.04 19.33 17.62
N THR A 239 24.73 19.24 16.48
CA THR A 239 25.90 18.36 16.33
C THR A 239 27.18 19.19 16.28
N HIS A 240 27.93 19.23 17.38
CA HIS A 240 29.22 19.93 17.46
C HIS A 240 30.37 18.97 17.76
N GLY A 241 31.47 19.05 17.02
CA GLY A 241 32.67 18.22 17.21
C GLY A 241 32.83 17.06 16.21
N ASN A 242 33.94 16.32 16.34
CA ASN A 242 34.29 15.20 15.45
C ASN A 242 34.66 13.90 16.20
N ASP A 243 34.40 13.84 17.51
CA ASP A 243 34.61 12.64 18.34
C ASP A 243 33.43 11.66 18.28
N GLU A 244 33.55 10.53 18.98
CA GLU A 244 32.54 9.46 19.00
C GLU A 244 31.17 9.95 19.49
N VAL A 245 31.13 10.85 20.48
CA VAL A 245 29.87 11.43 20.97
C VAL A 245 29.23 12.34 19.91
N SER A 246 30.06 13.06 19.16
CA SER A 246 29.59 13.90 18.04
C SER A 246 29.01 13.04 16.91
N ARG A 247 29.60 11.87 16.63
CA ARG A 247 29.05 10.88 15.68
C ARG A 247 27.72 10.30 16.16
N LEU A 248 27.58 10.03 17.46
CA LEU A 248 26.31 9.60 18.07
C LEU A 248 25.22 10.66 17.88
N LEU A 249 25.52 11.93 18.19
CA LEU A 249 24.57 13.04 17.99
C LEU A 249 24.16 13.19 16.51
N LYS A 250 25.10 13.05 15.57
CA LYS A 250 24.80 13.06 14.13
C LYS A 250 23.87 11.92 13.71
N ALA A 251 24.07 10.71 14.23
CA ALA A 251 23.20 9.57 13.98
C ALA A 251 21.79 9.79 14.57
N LEU A 252 21.69 10.33 15.79
CA LEU A 252 20.41 10.71 16.40
C LEU A 252 19.68 11.80 15.60
N ALA A 253 20.40 12.81 15.10
CA ALA A 253 19.83 13.86 14.25
C ALA A 253 19.27 13.29 12.94
N ALA A 254 20.01 12.41 12.27
CA ALA A 254 19.54 11.74 11.06
C ALA A 254 18.31 10.85 11.34
N MET A 255 18.29 10.13 12.46
CA MET A 255 17.14 9.34 12.90
C MET A 255 15.92 10.23 13.17
N GLN A 256 16.09 11.35 13.87
CA GLN A 256 15.02 12.34 14.11
C GLN A 256 14.45 12.84 12.78
N GLN A 257 15.30 13.22 11.83
CA GLN A 257 14.85 13.72 10.52
C GLN A 257 14.06 12.66 9.74
N ASN A 258 14.57 11.42 9.66
CA ASN A 258 13.88 10.32 8.99
C ASN A 258 12.52 10.02 9.65
N LEU A 259 12.43 10.09 10.98
CA LEU A 259 11.16 9.94 11.71
C LEU A 259 10.18 11.07 11.36
N ARG A 260 10.65 12.33 11.32
CA ARG A 260 9.81 13.49 10.93
C ARG A 260 9.24 13.30 9.52
N GLU A 261 10.09 12.96 8.55
CA GLU A 261 9.67 12.73 7.15
C GLU A 261 8.68 11.56 7.04
N THR A 262 8.94 10.45 7.75
CA THR A 262 8.04 9.28 7.76
C THR A 262 6.68 9.62 8.36
N LEU A 263 6.65 10.35 9.49
CA LEU A 263 5.40 10.77 10.13
C LEU A 263 4.62 11.76 9.27
N GLN A 264 5.30 12.70 8.61
CA GLN A 264 4.66 13.61 7.65
C GLN A 264 4.07 12.85 6.45
N GLY A 265 4.80 11.86 5.91
CA GLY A 265 4.31 10.98 4.85
C GLY A 265 3.07 10.21 5.27
N ILE A 266 3.08 9.57 6.45
CA ILE A 266 1.92 8.85 6.99
C ILE A 266 0.74 9.79 7.21
N SER A 267 0.96 10.99 7.77
CA SER A 267 -0.11 11.98 7.95
C SER A 267 -0.72 12.43 6.62
N GLY A 268 0.10 12.62 5.59
CA GLY A 268 -0.35 12.97 4.24
C GLY A 268 -1.18 11.84 3.60
N SER A 269 -0.67 10.61 3.66
CA SER A 269 -1.39 9.43 3.14
C SER A 269 -2.69 9.15 3.90
N ALA A 270 -2.72 9.35 5.22
CA ALA A 270 -3.94 9.24 6.02
C ALA A 270 -4.98 10.29 5.62
N ALA A 271 -4.56 11.53 5.38
CA ALA A 271 -5.48 12.57 4.89
C ALA A 271 -6.05 12.21 3.50
N GLN A 272 -5.22 11.75 2.57
CA GLN A 272 -5.66 11.28 1.26
C GLN A 272 -6.62 10.09 1.35
N LEU A 273 -6.35 9.13 2.25
CA LEU A 273 -7.23 7.99 2.47
C LEU A 273 -8.60 8.41 3.02
N ALA A 274 -8.63 9.40 3.92
CA ALA A 274 -9.89 9.94 4.45
C ALA A 274 -10.72 10.61 3.33
N THR A 275 -10.09 11.45 2.50
CA THR A 275 -10.76 12.08 1.36
C THR A 275 -11.29 11.05 0.37
N ALA A 276 -10.48 10.05 0.01
CA ALA A 276 -10.90 8.99 -0.92
C ALA A 276 -12.05 8.14 -0.36
N ALA A 277 -12.05 7.89 0.96
CA ALA A 277 -13.14 7.19 1.63
C ALA A 277 -14.45 8.00 1.61
N ASP A 278 -14.39 9.32 1.84
CA ASP A 278 -15.55 10.20 1.77
C ASP A 278 -16.09 10.31 0.33
N GLU A 279 -15.22 10.41 -0.68
CA GLU A 279 -15.60 10.39 -2.10
C GLU A 279 -16.27 9.06 -2.49
N LEU A 280 -15.70 7.93 -2.08
CA LEU A 280 -16.30 6.61 -2.30
C LEU A 280 -17.68 6.51 -1.65
N ASN A 281 -17.85 7.04 -0.43
CA ASN A 281 -19.13 7.04 0.24
C ASN A 281 -20.17 7.88 -0.50
N ALA A 282 -19.78 9.06 -1.01
CA ALA A 282 -20.67 9.90 -1.81
C ALA A 282 -21.11 9.22 -3.13
N VAL A 283 -20.17 8.61 -3.85
CA VAL A 283 -20.46 7.85 -5.08
C VAL A 283 -21.36 6.64 -4.80
N THR A 284 -21.17 5.99 -3.66
CA THR A 284 -21.96 4.84 -3.24
C THR A 284 -23.39 5.22 -2.89
N LEU A 285 -23.60 6.36 -2.21
CA LEU A 285 -24.92 6.91 -1.94
C LEU A 285 -25.67 7.26 -3.23
N ASP A 286 -25.00 7.90 -4.19
CA ASP A 286 -25.56 8.22 -5.50
C ASP A 286 -25.92 6.95 -6.30
N SER A 287 -25.06 5.93 -6.23
CA SER A 287 -25.31 4.62 -6.83
C SER A 287 -26.55 3.94 -6.23
N THR A 288 -26.73 4.04 -4.91
CA THR A 288 -27.88 3.48 -4.20
C THR A 288 -29.18 4.15 -4.64
N HIS A 289 -29.18 5.48 -4.76
CA HIS A 289 -30.32 6.23 -5.28
C HIS A 289 -30.64 5.85 -6.74
N SER A 290 -29.61 5.73 -7.58
CA SER A 290 -29.75 5.33 -8.98
C SER A 290 -30.32 3.91 -9.11
N LEU A 291 -29.91 2.97 -8.25
CA LEU A 291 -30.45 1.61 -8.22
C LEU A 291 -31.92 1.55 -7.77
N GLN A 292 -32.34 2.44 -6.86
CA GLN A 292 -33.75 2.57 -6.49
C GLN A 292 -34.58 3.09 -7.67
N GLN A 293 -34.10 4.12 -8.37
CA GLN A 293 -34.76 4.62 -9.58
C GLN A 293 -34.85 3.53 -10.66
N GLN A 294 -33.76 2.80 -10.90
CA GLN A 294 -33.72 1.71 -11.86
C GLN A 294 -34.74 0.60 -11.50
N ASN A 295 -34.90 0.26 -10.23
CA ASN A 295 -35.90 -0.71 -9.78
C ASN A 295 -37.32 -0.26 -10.15
N ASN A 296 -37.65 1.02 -9.93
CA ASN A 296 -38.96 1.57 -10.28
C ASN A 296 -39.20 1.53 -11.80
N GLU A 297 -38.18 1.85 -12.61
CA GLU A 297 -38.27 1.77 -14.08
C GLU A 297 -38.45 0.32 -14.56
N ILE A 298 -37.80 -0.65 -13.90
CA ILE A 298 -37.97 -2.08 -14.21
C ILE A 298 -39.40 -2.55 -13.87
N GLU A 299 -39.97 -2.14 -12.74
CA GLU A 299 -41.35 -2.50 -12.38
C GLU A 299 -42.37 -1.92 -13.38
N GLN A 300 -42.15 -0.70 -13.86
CA GLN A 300 -42.97 -0.11 -14.93
C GLN A 300 -42.81 -0.87 -16.24
N ALA A 301 -41.58 -1.22 -16.62
CA ALA A 301 -41.31 -2.01 -17.83
C ALA A 301 -41.96 -3.40 -17.74
N ALA A 302 -41.91 -4.07 -16.59
CA ALA A 302 -42.53 -5.38 -16.39
C ALA A 302 -44.06 -5.30 -16.54
N THR A 303 -44.67 -4.24 -16.00
CA THR A 303 -46.10 -3.96 -16.18
C THR A 303 -46.44 -3.78 -17.66
N ALA A 304 -45.67 -2.95 -18.38
CA ALA A 304 -45.88 -2.71 -19.81
C ALA A 304 -45.71 -3.98 -20.67
N VAL A 305 -44.74 -4.84 -20.34
CA VAL A 305 -44.53 -6.13 -21.03
C VAL A 305 -45.68 -7.11 -20.75
N THR A 306 -46.23 -7.09 -19.53
CA THR A 306 -47.41 -7.90 -19.19
C THR A 306 -48.65 -7.45 -19.98
N GLU A 307 -48.89 -6.14 -20.06
CA GLU A 307 -49.97 -5.56 -20.87
C GLU A 307 -49.77 -5.87 -22.36
N MET A 308 -48.54 -5.73 -22.87
CA MET A 308 -48.19 -6.07 -24.25
C MET A 308 -48.44 -7.54 -24.57
N THR A 309 -48.07 -8.46 -23.66
CA THR A 309 -48.32 -9.90 -23.82
C THR A 309 -49.81 -10.17 -23.96
N THR A 310 -50.62 -9.54 -23.10
CA THR A 310 -52.09 -9.67 -23.13
C THR A 310 -52.68 -9.16 -24.45
N ALA A 311 -52.22 -7.99 -24.91
CA ALA A 311 -52.67 -7.40 -26.17
C ALA A 311 -52.29 -8.25 -27.39
N VAL A 312 -51.07 -8.81 -27.41
CA VAL A 312 -50.60 -9.69 -28.48
C VAL A 312 -51.40 -11.00 -28.52
N GLU A 313 -51.70 -11.60 -27.37
CA GLU A 313 -52.57 -12.78 -27.32
C GLU A 313 -53.99 -12.47 -27.81
N GLU A 314 -54.49 -11.26 -27.56
CA GLU A 314 -55.78 -10.80 -28.10
C GLU A 314 -55.74 -10.65 -29.62
N VAL A 315 -54.66 -10.11 -30.19
CA VAL A 315 -54.44 -10.05 -31.64
C VAL A 315 -54.42 -11.45 -32.26
N ALA A 316 -53.73 -12.41 -31.65
CA ALA A 316 -53.72 -13.81 -32.11
C ALA A 316 -55.13 -14.42 -32.12
N ARG A 317 -55.90 -14.25 -31.03
CA ARG A 317 -57.28 -14.71 -30.95
C ARG A 317 -58.18 -14.05 -32.00
N ASN A 318 -58.04 -12.75 -32.21
CA ASN A 318 -58.81 -12.02 -33.21
C ASN A 318 -58.46 -12.46 -34.64
N ALA A 319 -57.19 -12.72 -34.93
CA ALA A 319 -56.76 -13.24 -36.23
C ALA A 319 -57.37 -14.62 -36.52
N VAL A 320 -57.36 -15.53 -35.54
CA VAL A 320 -58.02 -16.85 -35.65
C VAL A 320 -59.54 -16.70 -35.85
N SER A 321 -60.20 -15.88 -35.03
CA SER A 321 -61.65 -15.64 -35.17
C SER A 321 -62.00 -15.02 -36.53
N THR A 322 -61.17 -14.13 -37.06
CA THR A 322 -61.37 -13.53 -38.38
C THR A 322 -61.15 -14.56 -39.49
N SER A 323 -60.19 -15.47 -39.31
CA SER A 323 -59.93 -16.60 -40.21
C SER A 323 -61.12 -17.58 -40.31
N ASP A 324 -61.81 -17.82 -39.20
CA ASP A 324 -63.05 -18.61 -39.19
C ASP A 324 -64.21 -17.88 -39.89
N ALA A 325 -64.36 -16.58 -39.65
CA ALA A 325 -65.38 -15.76 -40.30
C ALA A 325 -65.16 -15.65 -41.82
N THR A 326 -63.90 -15.55 -42.28
CA THR A 326 -63.59 -15.58 -43.71
C THR A 326 -63.87 -16.95 -44.32
N ARG A 327 -63.55 -18.05 -43.63
CA ARG A 327 -63.91 -19.40 -44.10
C ARG A 327 -65.42 -19.54 -44.32
N GLN A 328 -66.23 -19.08 -43.37
CA GLN A 328 -67.69 -19.09 -43.49
C GLN A 328 -68.21 -18.19 -44.63
N SER A 329 -67.56 -17.02 -44.83
CA SER A 329 -67.87 -16.11 -45.93
C SER A 329 -67.53 -16.71 -47.30
N SER A 330 -66.41 -17.46 -47.39
CA SER A 330 -65.97 -18.17 -48.60
C SER A 330 -66.95 -19.28 -48.97
N GLU A 331 -67.40 -20.10 -48.00
CA GLU A 331 -68.45 -21.10 -48.20
C GLU A 331 -69.76 -20.45 -48.70
N SER A 332 -70.17 -19.34 -48.10
CA SER A 332 -71.39 -18.62 -48.48
C SER A 332 -71.30 -18.02 -49.90
N ALA A 333 -70.14 -17.47 -50.26
CA ALA A 333 -69.89 -16.94 -51.61
C ALA A 333 -69.86 -18.06 -52.65
N SER A 334 -69.26 -19.21 -52.33
CA SER A 334 -69.24 -20.40 -53.19
C SER A 334 -70.65 -20.97 -53.42
N LEU A 335 -71.45 -21.09 -52.37
CA LEU A 335 -72.88 -21.43 -52.46
C LEU A 335 -73.66 -20.42 -53.31
N GLY A 336 -73.40 -19.13 -53.12
CA GLY A 336 -73.98 -18.07 -53.95
C GLY A 336 -73.62 -18.22 -55.43
N GLN A 337 -72.36 -18.52 -55.73
CA GLN A 337 -71.86 -18.72 -57.09
C GLN A 337 -72.56 -19.91 -57.75
N GLN A 338 -72.74 -21.01 -57.01
CA GLN A 338 -73.48 -22.18 -57.49
C GLN A 338 -74.94 -21.82 -57.83
N ARG A 339 -75.63 -21.05 -56.96
CA ARG A 339 -77.01 -20.60 -57.21
C ARG A 339 -77.12 -19.69 -58.43
N VAL A 340 -76.13 -18.83 -58.65
CA VAL A 340 -76.07 -17.98 -59.84
C VAL A 340 -75.85 -18.84 -61.10
N SER A 341 -74.99 -19.85 -61.04
CA SER A 341 -74.80 -20.82 -62.14
C SER A 341 -76.10 -21.53 -62.50
N ASP A 342 -76.84 -22.05 -61.50
CA ASP A 342 -78.14 -22.68 -61.72
C ASP A 342 -79.13 -21.70 -62.39
N THR A 343 -79.05 -20.42 -62.03
CA THR A 343 -79.91 -19.35 -62.59
C THR A 343 -79.54 -19.04 -64.04
N VAL A 344 -78.24 -19.00 -64.36
CA VAL A 344 -77.73 -18.83 -65.73
C VAL A 344 -78.25 -19.96 -66.63
N ASP A 345 -78.17 -21.21 -66.17
CA ASP A 345 -78.68 -22.38 -66.90
C ASP A 345 -80.19 -22.30 -67.13
N ALA A 346 -80.96 -21.94 -66.08
CA ALA A 346 -82.41 -21.80 -66.17
C ALA A 346 -82.85 -20.67 -67.13
N ILE A 347 -82.16 -19.53 -67.11
CA ILE A 347 -82.43 -18.41 -68.03
C ILE A 347 -82.03 -18.79 -69.46
N GLY A 348 -80.92 -19.52 -69.64
CA GLY A 348 -80.51 -20.05 -70.93
C GLY A 348 -81.56 -20.98 -71.55
N ALA A 349 -82.12 -21.89 -70.75
CA ALA A 349 -83.24 -22.74 -71.17
C ALA A 349 -84.49 -21.91 -71.52
N LEU A 350 -84.87 -20.93 -70.68
CA LEU A 350 -85.99 -20.05 -70.94
C LEU A 350 -85.82 -19.25 -72.25
N ALA A 351 -84.62 -18.73 -72.51
CA ALA A 351 -84.33 -18.00 -73.74
C ALA A 351 -84.50 -18.90 -74.97
N SER A 352 -84.08 -20.16 -74.87
CA SER A 352 -84.29 -21.18 -75.91
C SER A 352 -85.78 -21.45 -76.16
N ASP A 353 -86.55 -21.67 -75.09
CA ASP A 353 -88.00 -21.93 -75.18
C ASP A 353 -88.77 -20.75 -75.80
N VAL A 354 -88.42 -19.51 -75.43
CA VAL A 354 -89.01 -18.31 -76.04
C VAL A 354 -88.69 -18.23 -77.53
N GLN A 355 -87.47 -18.58 -77.94
CA GLN A 355 -87.07 -18.59 -79.35
C GLN A 355 -87.81 -19.67 -80.15
N VAL A 356 -87.94 -20.89 -79.61
CA VAL A 356 -88.72 -21.98 -80.22
C VAL A 356 -90.19 -21.58 -80.36
N THR A 357 -90.79 -21.04 -79.30
CA THR A 357 -92.19 -20.61 -79.32
C THR A 357 -92.41 -19.46 -80.29
N GLY A 358 -91.45 -18.53 -80.40
CA GLY A 358 -91.46 -17.47 -81.41
C GLY A 358 -91.53 -18.02 -82.84
N GLY A 359 -90.76 -19.07 -83.14
CA GLY A 359 -90.83 -19.77 -84.42
C GLY A 359 -92.21 -20.38 -84.72
N LEU A 360 -92.85 -20.99 -83.71
CA LEU A 360 -94.20 -21.57 -83.84
C LEU A 360 -95.27 -20.50 -84.10
N VAL A 361 -95.22 -19.39 -83.37
CA VAL A 361 -96.17 -18.27 -83.56
C VAL A 361 -95.96 -17.61 -84.93
N GLN A 362 -94.71 -17.49 -85.40
CA GLN A 362 -94.42 -16.99 -86.74
C GLN A 362 -94.98 -17.92 -87.83
N SER A 363 -94.87 -19.24 -87.64
CA SER A 363 -95.49 -20.21 -88.53
C SER A 363 -97.02 -20.07 -88.56
N LEU A 364 -97.66 -19.87 -87.40
CA LEU A 364 -99.10 -19.61 -87.31
C LEU A 364 -99.52 -18.31 -88.02
N ALA A 365 -98.72 -17.23 -87.90
CA ALA A 365 -98.97 -15.97 -88.59
C ALA A 365 -98.92 -16.15 -90.11
N ASN A 366 -97.94 -16.92 -90.62
CA ASN A 366 -97.81 -17.24 -92.04
C ASN A 366 -98.98 -18.11 -92.53
N GLN A 367 -99.35 -19.15 -91.77
CA GLN A 367 -100.47 -20.03 -92.10
C GLN A 367 -101.81 -19.25 -92.15
N SER A 368 -102.00 -18.31 -91.23
CA SER A 368 -103.16 -17.41 -91.21
C SER A 368 -103.21 -16.52 -92.46
N GLN A 369 -102.06 -16.05 -92.94
CA GLN A 369 -101.98 -15.29 -94.19
C GLN A 369 -102.34 -16.14 -95.41
N ASP A 370 -101.92 -17.40 -95.44
CA ASP A 370 -102.30 -18.32 -96.53
C ASP A 370 -103.79 -18.66 -96.50
N ILE A 371 -104.41 -18.82 -95.32
CA ILE A 371 -105.87 -18.94 -95.20
C ILE A 371 -106.57 -17.69 -95.74
N GLY A 372 -106.03 -16.49 -95.45
CA GLY A 372 -106.55 -15.24 -96.01
C GLY A 372 -106.60 -15.25 -97.55
N LYS A 373 -105.52 -15.70 -98.21
CA LYS A 373 -105.48 -15.84 -99.68
C LYS A 373 -106.54 -16.82 -100.21
N VAL A 374 -106.78 -17.92 -99.48
CA VAL A 374 -107.81 -18.90 -99.85
C VAL A 374 -109.21 -18.28 -99.72
N LEU A 375 -109.45 -17.49 -98.67
CA LEU A 375 -110.72 -16.78 -98.48
C LEU A 375 -110.98 -15.76 -99.58
N ASP A 376 -109.96 -15.04 -100.05
CA ASP A 376 -110.09 -14.12 -101.19
C ASP A 376 -110.56 -14.85 -102.46
N VAL A 377 -110.02 -16.04 -102.72
CA VAL A 377 -110.46 -16.89 -103.84
C VAL A 377 -111.90 -17.37 -103.66
N ILE A 378 -112.28 -17.81 -102.46
CA ILE A 378 -113.66 -18.26 -102.19
C ILE A 378 -114.64 -17.10 -102.34
N ARG A 379 -114.28 -15.89 -101.87
CA ARG A 379 -115.09 -14.68 -102.02
C ARG A 379 -115.27 -14.32 -103.48
N ALA A 380 -114.20 -14.38 -104.29
CA ALA A 380 -114.27 -14.16 -105.73
C ALA A 380 -115.16 -15.20 -106.43
N ILE A 381 -115.07 -16.47 -106.05
CA ILE A 381 -115.96 -17.54 -106.56
C ILE A 381 -117.42 -17.28 -106.14
N ALA A 382 -117.68 -16.91 -104.89
CA ALA A 382 -119.01 -16.61 -104.39
C ALA A 382 -119.63 -15.42 -105.13
N GLU A 383 -118.84 -14.36 -105.38
CA GLU A 383 -119.28 -13.18 -106.14
C GLU A 383 -119.55 -13.53 -107.62
N GLN A 384 -118.69 -14.32 -108.24
CA GLN A 384 -118.88 -14.85 -109.58
C GLN A 384 -120.13 -15.75 -109.66
N THR A 385 -120.36 -16.58 -108.65
CA THR A 385 -121.53 -17.47 -108.54
C THR A 385 -122.82 -16.65 -108.34
N ASN A 386 -122.77 -15.58 -107.55
CA ASN A 386 -123.87 -14.64 -107.37
C ASN A 386 -124.23 -13.92 -108.68
N LEU A 387 -123.23 -13.52 -109.47
CA LEU A 387 -123.43 -12.93 -110.81
C LEU A 387 -123.98 -13.93 -111.83
N LEU A 388 -123.48 -15.16 -111.84
CA LEU A 388 -123.99 -16.24 -112.69
C LEU A 388 -125.44 -16.58 -112.33
N ALA A 389 -125.76 -16.66 -111.04
CA ALA A 389 -127.11 -16.91 -110.54
C ALA A 389 -128.06 -15.76 -110.88
N LEU A 390 -127.61 -14.50 -110.79
CA LEU A 390 -128.40 -13.34 -111.20
C LEU A 390 -128.71 -13.39 -112.71
N ASN A 391 -127.72 -13.70 -113.55
CA ASN A 391 -127.95 -13.87 -114.99
C ASN A 391 -128.92 -15.02 -115.29
N ALA A 392 -128.83 -16.14 -114.56
CA ALA A 392 -129.76 -17.25 -114.69
C ALA A 392 -131.19 -16.90 -114.23
N ALA A 393 -131.33 -16.12 -113.15
CA ALA A 393 -132.63 -15.63 -112.66
C ALA A 393 -133.28 -14.66 -113.66
N ILE A 394 -132.49 -13.78 -114.29
CA ILE A 394 -132.94 -12.88 -115.36
C ILE A 394 -133.46 -13.69 -116.56
N GLU A 395 -132.70 -14.69 -117.03
CA GLU A 395 -133.10 -15.48 -118.20
C GLU A 395 -134.29 -16.41 -117.89
N ALA A 396 -134.39 -16.91 -116.66
CA ALA A 396 -135.55 -17.66 -116.18
C ALA A 396 -136.82 -16.80 -116.12
N ALA A 397 -136.73 -15.53 -115.69
CA ALA A 397 -137.84 -14.58 -115.75
C ALA A 397 -138.25 -14.26 -117.21
N ARG A 398 -137.29 -14.28 -118.13
CA ARG A 398 -137.49 -14.06 -119.58
C ARG A 398 -138.24 -15.21 -120.26
N ALA A 399 -138.10 -16.44 -119.77
CA ALA A 399 -138.78 -17.64 -120.27
C ALA A 399 -140.24 -17.79 -119.79
N GLY A 400 -140.76 -16.84 -118.99
CA GLY A 400 -142.15 -16.85 -118.52
C GLY A 400 -142.52 -18.08 -117.68
N GLU A 401 -143.74 -18.61 -117.86
CA GLU A 401 -144.27 -19.75 -117.07
C GLU A 401 -143.40 -21.02 -117.16
N SER A 402 -142.69 -21.25 -118.28
CA SER A 402 -141.77 -22.40 -118.44
C SER A 402 -140.48 -22.29 -117.63
N GLY A 403 -140.07 -21.08 -117.24
CA GLY A 403 -138.82 -20.81 -116.51
C GLY A 403 -138.95 -20.82 -114.99
N ARG A 404 -140.16 -21.01 -114.47
CA ARG A 404 -140.51 -20.79 -113.07
C ARG A 404 -139.75 -21.71 -112.10
N GLY A 405 -139.50 -22.96 -112.48
CA GLY A 405 -138.67 -23.89 -111.71
C GLY A 405 -137.18 -23.50 -111.70
N PHE A 406 -136.67 -22.98 -112.82
CA PHE A 406 -135.28 -22.50 -112.92
C PHE A 406 -135.06 -21.19 -112.15
N ALA A 407 -136.06 -20.30 -112.09
CA ALA A 407 -135.99 -19.06 -111.32
C ALA A 407 -135.82 -19.34 -109.81
N VAL A 408 -136.55 -20.32 -109.25
CA VAL A 408 -136.42 -20.71 -107.84
C VAL A 408 -135.02 -21.27 -107.54
N VAL A 409 -134.48 -22.11 -108.44
CA VAL A 409 -133.10 -22.63 -108.28
C VAL A 409 -132.07 -21.51 -108.38
N ALA A 410 -132.24 -20.57 -109.31
CA ALA A 410 -131.33 -19.44 -109.46
C ALA A 410 -131.34 -18.51 -108.24
N ASP A 411 -132.52 -18.22 -107.66
CA ASP A 411 -132.63 -17.47 -106.42
C ASP A 411 -132.03 -18.21 -105.22
N GLU A 412 -132.17 -19.53 -105.14
CA GLU A 412 -131.56 -20.35 -104.09
C GLU A 412 -130.02 -20.38 -104.21
N VAL A 413 -129.48 -20.49 -105.44
CA VAL A 413 -128.03 -20.39 -105.69
C VAL A 413 -127.52 -18.99 -105.35
N ARG A 414 -128.31 -17.93 -105.64
CA ARG A 414 -127.97 -16.55 -105.29
C ARG A 414 -127.95 -16.35 -103.77
N ALA A 415 -128.94 -16.87 -103.05
CA ALA A 415 -128.99 -16.85 -101.60
C ALA A 415 -127.82 -17.63 -100.97
N LEU A 416 -127.44 -18.77 -101.56
CA LEU A 416 -126.29 -19.57 -101.13
C LEU A 416 -124.95 -18.84 -101.37
N ALA A 417 -124.80 -18.20 -102.53
CA ALA A 417 -123.64 -17.39 -102.86
C ALA A 417 -123.50 -16.18 -101.91
N TYR A 418 -124.61 -15.50 -101.60
CA TYR A 418 -124.63 -14.43 -100.60
C TYR A 418 -124.25 -14.91 -99.20
N ARG A 419 -124.82 -16.04 -98.74
CA ARG A 419 -124.44 -16.66 -97.45
C ARG A 419 -122.97 -17.09 -97.42
N THR A 420 -122.43 -17.57 -98.54
CA THR A 420 -121.01 -17.93 -98.68
C THR A 420 -120.14 -16.69 -98.54
N GLN A 421 -120.51 -15.59 -99.21
CA GLN A 421 -119.81 -14.31 -99.15
C GLN A 421 -119.81 -13.71 -97.73
N GLN A 422 -120.96 -13.76 -97.04
CA GLN A 422 -121.07 -13.34 -95.64
C GLN A 422 -120.21 -14.21 -94.72
N SER A 423 -120.27 -15.54 -94.88
CA SER A 423 -119.47 -16.46 -94.06
C SER A 423 -117.97 -16.28 -94.29
N THR A 424 -117.55 -16.05 -95.54
CA THR A 424 -116.14 -15.74 -95.83
C THR A 424 -115.69 -14.42 -95.20
N GLN A 425 -116.56 -13.41 -95.12
CA GLN A 425 -116.24 -12.14 -94.46
C GLN A 425 -116.11 -12.31 -92.94
N GLU A 426 -116.97 -13.14 -92.31
CA GLU A 426 -116.85 -13.48 -90.90
C GLU A 426 -115.54 -14.26 -90.61
N ILE A 427 -115.17 -15.22 -91.46
CA ILE A 427 -113.89 -15.94 -91.34
C ILE A 427 -112.69 -15.02 -91.60
N GLU A 428 -112.79 -14.10 -92.57
CA GLU A 428 -111.75 -13.09 -92.86
C GLU A 428 -111.47 -12.23 -91.62
N GLN A 429 -112.51 -11.77 -90.92
CA GLN A 429 -112.37 -11.05 -89.65
C GLN A 429 -111.71 -11.90 -88.56
N MET A 430 -112.08 -13.18 -88.44
CA MET A 430 -111.44 -14.10 -87.47
C MET A 430 -109.96 -14.34 -87.80
N VAL A 431 -109.62 -14.53 -89.07
CA VAL A 431 -108.23 -14.72 -89.54
C VAL A 431 -107.41 -13.44 -89.36
N GLN A 432 -108.01 -12.26 -89.60
CA GLN A 432 -107.37 -10.98 -89.32
C GLN A 432 -107.10 -10.80 -87.82
N GLY A 433 -108.05 -11.18 -86.96
CA GLY A 433 -107.88 -11.21 -85.51
C GLY A 433 -106.79 -12.19 -85.06
N MET A 434 -106.76 -13.40 -85.63
CA MET A 434 -105.73 -14.41 -85.36
C MET A 434 -104.33 -13.92 -85.79
N ARG A 435 -104.22 -13.29 -86.96
CA ARG A 435 -102.98 -12.70 -87.45
C ARG A 435 -102.51 -11.57 -86.54
N SER A 436 -103.40 -10.65 -86.17
CA SER A 436 -103.08 -9.56 -85.25
C SER A 436 -102.61 -10.10 -83.89
N GLY A 437 -103.28 -11.12 -83.36
CA GLY A 437 -102.89 -11.79 -82.11
C GLY A 437 -101.53 -12.50 -82.23
N ALA A 438 -101.26 -13.15 -83.36
CA ALA A 438 -99.96 -13.78 -83.61
C ALA A 438 -98.82 -12.75 -83.71
N THR A 439 -99.04 -11.60 -84.38
CA THR A 439 -98.06 -10.50 -84.41
C THR A 439 -97.80 -9.93 -83.02
N GLN A 440 -98.86 -9.67 -82.23
CA GLN A 440 -98.70 -9.18 -80.86
C GLN A 440 -97.97 -10.19 -79.95
N ALA A 441 -98.20 -11.48 -80.15
CA ALA A 441 -97.49 -12.55 -79.45
C ALA A 441 -96.00 -12.61 -79.87
N LEU A 442 -95.67 -12.41 -81.14
CA LEU A 442 -94.29 -12.29 -81.63
C LEU A 442 -93.56 -11.10 -81.01
N ASP A 443 -94.19 -9.92 -80.99
CA ASP A 443 -93.61 -8.73 -80.35
C ASP A 443 -93.33 -8.96 -78.86
N SER A 444 -94.27 -9.63 -78.17
CA SER A 444 -94.12 -10.01 -76.77
C SER A 444 -93.00 -11.03 -76.54
N MET A 445 -92.83 -11.99 -77.45
CA MET A 445 -91.73 -12.97 -77.41
C MET A 445 -90.38 -12.32 -77.68
N GLN A 446 -90.30 -11.39 -78.64
CA GLN A 446 -89.08 -10.63 -78.91
C GLN A 446 -88.66 -9.79 -77.69
N ALA A 447 -89.63 -9.12 -77.05
CA ALA A 447 -89.39 -8.38 -75.82
C ALA A 447 -88.99 -9.29 -74.64
N SER A 448 -89.51 -10.52 -74.59
CA SER A 448 -89.16 -11.51 -73.56
C SER A 448 -87.76 -12.08 -73.79
N SER A 449 -87.38 -12.35 -75.04
CA SER A 449 -86.03 -12.79 -75.43
C SER A 449 -84.98 -11.73 -75.08
N SER A 450 -85.25 -10.45 -75.39
CA SER A 450 -84.36 -9.35 -75.02
C SER A 450 -84.21 -9.22 -73.48
N ARG A 451 -85.30 -9.38 -72.73
CA ARG A 451 -85.26 -9.38 -71.26
C ARG A 451 -84.50 -10.58 -70.70
N ALA A 452 -84.67 -11.77 -71.27
CA ALA A 452 -83.92 -12.96 -70.87
C ALA A 452 -82.41 -12.77 -71.11
N ALA A 453 -82.01 -12.24 -72.27
CA ALA A 453 -80.61 -11.93 -72.58
C ALA A 453 -80.00 -10.90 -71.61
N SER A 454 -80.75 -9.85 -71.27
CA SER A 454 -80.29 -8.87 -70.27
C SER A 454 -80.16 -9.48 -68.87
N THR A 455 -81.09 -10.37 -68.50
CA THR A 455 -81.08 -11.03 -67.19
C THR A 455 -79.91 -12.03 -67.10
N LEU A 456 -79.62 -12.74 -68.19
CA LEU A 456 -78.47 -13.62 -68.31
C LEU A 456 -77.15 -12.86 -68.09
N ALA A 457 -76.96 -11.74 -68.80
CA ALA A 457 -75.77 -10.90 -68.65
C ALA A 457 -75.63 -10.32 -67.23
N MET A 458 -76.74 -10.02 -66.54
CA MET A 458 -76.71 -9.61 -65.13
C MET A 458 -76.31 -10.75 -64.19
N ALA A 459 -76.80 -11.96 -64.45
CA ALA A 459 -76.45 -13.14 -63.66
C ALA A 459 -74.97 -13.50 -63.83
N GLU A 460 -74.42 -13.46 -65.06
CA GLU A 460 -72.99 -13.68 -65.32
C GLU A 460 -72.11 -12.68 -64.54
N ARG A 461 -72.44 -11.38 -64.58
CA ARG A 461 -71.71 -10.35 -63.81
C ARG A 461 -71.81 -10.57 -62.30
N ALA A 462 -72.95 -11.07 -61.81
CA ALA A 462 -73.08 -11.43 -60.40
C ALA A 462 -72.19 -12.64 -60.03
N GLY A 463 -72.05 -13.60 -60.95
CA GLY A 463 -71.13 -14.72 -60.82
C GLY A 463 -69.67 -14.28 -60.73
N ASP A 464 -69.23 -13.38 -61.61
CA ASP A 464 -67.88 -12.80 -61.59
C ASP A 464 -67.59 -12.03 -60.28
N ALA A 465 -68.58 -11.27 -59.79
CA ALA A 465 -68.46 -10.56 -58.52
C ALA A 465 -68.28 -11.53 -57.34
N LEU A 466 -69.04 -12.62 -57.30
CA LEU A 466 -68.90 -13.66 -56.27
C LEU A 466 -67.56 -14.39 -56.34
N GLN A 467 -67.03 -14.63 -57.54
CA GLN A 467 -65.70 -15.20 -57.73
C GLN A 467 -64.62 -14.26 -57.17
N THR A 468 -64.75 -12.96 -57.43
CA THR A 468 -63.82 -11.94 -56.92
C THR A 468 -63.88 -11.87 -55.39
N ILE A 469 -65.08 -11.88 -54.80
CA ILE A 469 -65.27 -11.94 -53.35
C ILE A 469 -64.59 -13.18 -52.76
N THR A 470 -64.80 -14.35 -53.35
CA THR A 470 -64.21 -15.62 -52.90
C THR A 470 -62.67 -15.54 -52.90
N ALA A 471 -62.07 -14.99 -53.96
CA ALA A 471 -60.63 -14.80 -54.04
C ALA A 471 -60.11 -13.84 -52.94
N SER A 472 -60.76 -12.70 -52.74
CA SER A 472 -60.36 -11.73 -51.70
C SER A 472 -60.52 -12.30 -50.29
N VAL A 473 -61.59 -13.07 -50.03
CA VAL A 473 -61.83 -13.69 -48.73
C VAL A 473 -60.76 -14.75 -48.41
N ASN A 474 -60.33 -15.53 -49.41
CA ASN A 474 -59.24 -16.48 -49.25
C ASN A 474 -57.89 -15.77 -48.97
N GLU A 475 -57.63 -14.64 -49.62
CA GLU A 475 -56.43 -13.84 -49.33
C GLU A 475 -56.45 -13.29 -47.88
N ILE A 476 -57.61 -12.84 -47.38
CA ILE A 476 -57.75 -12.40 -45.99
C ILE A 476 -57.51 -13.58 -45.03
N HIS A 477 -58.01 -14.78 -45.37
CA HIS A 477 -57.76 -16.00 -44.59
C HIS A 477 -56.26 -16.30 -44.47
N GLU A 478 -55.52 -16.31 -45.58
CA GLU A 478 -54.07 -16.53 -45.57
C GLU A 478 -53.32 -15.46 -44.75
N ARG A 479 -53.67 -14.18 -44.91
CA ARG A 479 -53.05 -13.09 -44.14
C ARG A 479 -53.31 -13.23 -42.64
N ASN A 480 -54.51 -13.66 -42.23
CA ASN A 480 -54.82 -13.88 -40.82
C ASN A 480 -54.00 -15.02 -40.20
N LEU A 481 -53.67 -16.07 -40.96
CA LEU A 481 -52.77 -17.13 -40.47
C LEU A 481 -51.37 -16.58 -40.19
N VAL A 482 -50.86 -15.71 -41.06
CA VAL A 482 -49.57 -15.03 -40.86
C VAL A 482 -49.62 -14.10 -39.64
N ILE A 483 -50.71 -13.33 -39.47
CA ILE A 483 -50.90 -12.47 -38.28
C ILE A 483 -50.93 -13.30 -37.00
N ALA A 484 -51.66 -14.42 -36.98
CA ALA A 484 -51.71 -15.31 -35.82
C ALA A 484 -50.32 -15.85 -35.46
N SER A 485 -49.57 -16.34 -36.45
CA SER A 485 -48.19 -16.82 -36.26
C SER A 485 -47.25 -15.72 -35.76
N ALA A 486 -47.33 -14.52 -36.33
CA ALA A 486 -46.50 -13.39 -35.91
C ALA A 486 -46.83 -12.93 -34.48
N ALA A 487 -48.11 -12.97 -34.10
CA ALA A 487 -48.54 -12.68 -32.74
C ALA A 487 -48.05 -13.73 -31.74
N GLU A 488 -48.06 -15.03 -32.09
CA GLU A 488 -47.47 -16.07 -31.23
C GLU A 488 -45.97 -15.86 -31.02
N GLU A 489 -45.22 -15.49 -32.06
CA GLU A 489 -43.80 -15.17 -31.97
C GLU A 489 -43.56 -13.94 -31.09
N GLN A 490 -44.36 -12.87 -31.26
CA GLN A 490 -44.31 -11.68 -30.41
C GLN A 490 -44.61 -12.00 -28.94
N ALA A 491 -45.57 -12.88 -28.65
CA ALA A 491 -45.88 -13.31 -27.29
C ALA A 491 -44.72 -14.10 -26.66
N GLN A 492 -44.00 -14.90 -27.45
CA GLN A 492 -42.78 -15.56 -27.00
C GLN A 492 -41.68 -14.56 -26.66
N VAL A 493 -41.43 -13.58 -27.53
CA VAL A 493 -40.45 -12.51 -27.27
C VAL A 493 -40.81 -11.70 -26.03
N ALA A 494 -42.09 -11.36 -25.85
CA ALA A 494 -42.56 -10.63 -24.67
C ALA A 494 -42.28 -11.40 -23.37
N ARG A 495 -42.53 -12.72 -23.34
CA ARG A 495 -42.20 -13.58 -22.18
C ARG A 495 -40.70 -13.67 -21.92
N GLU A 496 -39.87 -13.63 -22.96
CA GLU A 496 -38.41 -13.58 -22.81
C GLU A 496 -37.95 -12.24 -22.23
N VAL A 497 -38.52 -11.13 -22.69
CA VAL A 497 -38.25 -9.80 -22.13
C VAL A 497 -38.66 -9.73 -20.66
N ASP A 498 -39.83 -10.27 -20.30
CA ASP A 498 -40.29 -10.35 -18.90
C ASP A 498 -39.28 -11.09 -18.01
N ARG A 499 -38.81 -12.26 -18.46
CA ARG A 499 -37.78 -13.03 -17.76
C ARG A 499 -36.47 -12.25 -17.61
N ASN A 500 -36.07 -11.50 -18.64
CA ASN A 500 -34.89 -10.64 -18.58
C ASN A 500 -35.07 -9.48 -17.59
N LEU A 501 -36.25 -8.88 -17.51
CA LEU A 501 -36.55 -7.83 -16.53
C LEU A 501 -36.44 -8.36 -15.08
N VAL A 502 -36.93 -9.57 -14.81
CA VAL A 502 -36.75 -10.23 -13.50
C VAL A 502 -35.26 -10.42 -13.17
N ASN A 503 -34.46 -10.90 -14.14
CA ASN A 503 -33.02 -11.06 -13.93
C ASN A 503 -32.30 -9.71 -13.66
N ILE A 504 -32.71 -8.64 -14.36
CA ILE A 504 -32.16 -7.29 -14.14
C ILE A 504 -32.55 -6.80 -12.75
N ARG A 505 -33.80 -7.02 -12.31
CA ARG A 505 -34.26 -6.67 -10.96
C ARG A 505 -33.41 -7.34 -9.88
N ASP A 506 -33.19 -8.65 -10.00
CA ASP A 506 -32.36 -9.41 -9.06
C ASP A 506 -30.90 -8.95 -9.06
N LEU A 507 -30.38 -8.51 -10.22
CA LEU A 507 -29.06 -7.90 -10.31
C LEU A 507 -29.03 -6.54 -9.60
N SER A 508 -30.04 -5.68 -9.80
CA SER A 508 -30.14 -4.39 -9.13
C SER A 508 -30.22 -4.52 -7.60
N VAL A 509 -30.95 -5.52 -7.08
CA VAL A 509 -30.99 -5.82 -5.64
C VAL A 509 -29.62 -6.25 -5.10
N ARG A 510 -28.90 -7.10 -5.83
CA ARG A 510 -27.53 -7.48 -5.44
C ARG A 510 -26.55 -6.30 -5.50
N SER A 511 -26.67 -5.45 -6.51
CA SER A 511 -25.87 -4.23 -6.62
C SER A 511 -26.16 -3.26 -5.47
N ALA A 512 -27.41 -3.15 -5.01
CA ALA A 512 -27.77 -2.30 -3.87
C ALA A 512 -27.13 -2.83 -2.58
N SER A 513 -27.19 -4.13 -2.34
CA SER A 513 -26.49 -4.74 -1.20
C SER A 513 -24.96 -4.55 -1.28
N GLY A 514 -24.37 -4.59 -2.48
CA GLY A 514 -22.95 -4.33 -2.69
C GLY A 514 -22.57 -2.87 -2.44
N ALA A 515 -23.45 -1.93 -2.79
CA ALA A 515 -23.32 -0.52 -2.47
C ALA A 515 -23.35 -0.31 -0.94
N ASP A 516 -24.33 -0.87 -0.23
CA ASP A 516 -24.39 -0.78 1.24
C ASP A 516 -23.10 -1.27 1.92
N GLN A 517 -22.55 -2.40 1.44
CA GLN A 517 -21.30 -2.93 1.97
C GLN A 517 -20.07 -2.06 1.63
N THR A 518 -20.07 -1.43 0.46
CA THR A 518 -19.04 -0.46 0.07
C THR A 518 -19.10 0.79 0.96
N SER A 519 -20.31 1.30 1.23
CA SER A 519 -20.51 2.45 2.12
C SER A 519 -20.01 2.16 3.53
N ALA A 520 -20.35 0.99 4.09
CA ALA A 520 -19.84 0.56 5.39
C ALA A 520 -18.30 0.47 5.41
N SER A 521 -17.69 -0.11 4.38
CA SER A 521 -16.23 -0.24 4.27
C SER A 521 -15.54 1.13 4.12
N SER A 522 -16.12 2.04 3.35
CA SER A 522 -15.65 3.42 3.23
C SER A 522 -15.72 4.16 4.56
N HIS A 523 -16.78 3.95 5.34
CA HIS A 523 -16.89 4.53 6.68
C HIS A 523 -15.77 4.02 7.60
N GLU A 524 -15.49 2.71 7.59
CA GLU A 524 -14.39 2.12 8.35
C GLU A 524 -13.01 2.65 7.91
N LEU A 525 -12.79 2.83 6.61
CA LEU A 525 -11.56 3.43 6.08
C LEU A 525 -11.37 4.88 6.54
N SER A 526 -12.44 5.67 6.53
CA SER A 526 -12.42 7.06 7.04
C SER A 526 -12.11 7.11 8.54
N GLN A 527 -12.67 6.17 9.33
CA GLN A 527 -12.32 6.03 10.75
C GLN A 527 -10.86 5.61 10.96
N LEU A 528 -10.36 4.64 10.18
CA LEU A 528 -8.97 4.18 10.25
C LEU A 528 -7.99 5.29 9.88
N ALA A 529 -8.27 6.05 8.82
CA ALA A 529 -7.51 7.21 8.40
C ALA A 529 -7.44 8.27 9.51
N ASN A 530 -8.58 8.57 10.15
CA ASN A 530 -8.61 9.48 11.30
C ASN A 530 -7.82 8.94 12.49
N SER A 531 -7.93 7.65 12.80
CA SER A 531 -7.16 7.00 13.88
C SER A 531 -5.66 7.06 13.63
N LEU A 532 -5.21 6.80 12.39
CA LEU A 532 -3.82 6.98 11.98
C LEU A 532 -3.36 8.43 12.15
N ARG A 533 -4.19 9.40 11.75
CA ARG A 533 -3.89 10.83 11.94
C ARG A 533 -3.72 11.17 13.41
N THR A 534 -4.62 10.69 14.29
CA THR A 534 -4.51 10.89 15.74
C THR A 534 -3.26 10.23 16.32
N MET A 535 -2.89 9.04 15.85
CA MET A 535 -1.67 8.36 16.27
C MET A 535 -0.41 9.13 15.89
N VAL A 536 -0.37 9.70 14.69
CA VAL A 536 0.74 10.55 14.22
C VAL A 536 0.78 11.88 14.97
N GLN A 537 -0.38 12.49 15.27
CA GLN A 537 -0.46 13.73 16.05
C GLN A 537 0.10 13.63 17.47
N ARG A 538 0.25 12.41 18.03
CA ARG A 538 0.94 12.20 19.30
C ARG A 538 2.42 12.61 19.23
N PHE A 539 3.02 12.56 18.04
CA PHE A 539 4.37 13.02 17.78
C PHE A 539 4.33 14.51 17.39
N GLN A 540 5.06 15.33 18.13
CA GLN A 540 5.23 16.75 17.83
C GLN A 540 6.33 16.88 16.80
N VAL A 541 5.94 17.06 15.54
CA VAL A 541 6.83 17.29 14.40
C VAL A 541 6.99 18.78 14.15
#